data_AF-A0A9P0LV18-F1
#
_entry.id   AF-A0A9P0LV18-F1
#
_cell.length_a   1.000
_cell.length_b   1.000
_cell.length_c   1.000
_cell.angle_alpha   90.00
_cell.angle_beta   90.00
_cell.angle_gamma   90.00
#
_symmetry.space_group_name_H-M   'P 1'
#
loop_
_entity.id
_entity.type
_entity.pdbx_description
1 polymer ?
#
loop_
_entity_poly.entity_id
_entity_poly.type
_entity_poly.pdbx_seq_one_letter_code
_entity_poly.pdbx_strand_id
1 'polypeptide(L)'
;MNKHIFRVKGMDRRRKKRAVVVIIIAVTAASLKNRCKRKRWTKEWLLKTDQYTHLKLLTEIRDTKEEEDYANYFRMQDACFDHLLEMVKPYLTKQDTIMRNAISAEEKLAVTLRYLATGRNIQDLKLSVIMSPAAISQAIMDTCQALLYAQLKE
;
A
#
# COMPACT_ATOMS: atom_id res chain seq x y z
N MET A 1 -4.60 -15.29 -72.56
CA MET A 1 -3.72 -14.63 -71.56
C MET A 1 -4.50 -13.48 -70.94
N ASN A 2 -5.01 -13.60 -69.71
CA ASN A 2 -4.38 -13.12 -68.45
C ASN A 2 -4.15 -11.58 -68.47
N LYS A 3 -4.69 -10.72 -67.61
CA LYS A 3 -5.04 -10.81 -66.17
C LYS A 3 -6.09 -9.74 -65.81
N HIS A 4 -7.21 -10.10 -65.18
CA HIS A 4 -8.06 -9.13 -64.47
C HIS A 4 -7.41 -8.81 -63.11
N ILE A 5 -6.86 -7.60 -62.98
CA ILE A 5 -6.24 -7.10 -61.76
C ILE A 5 -7.35 -6.72 -60.77
N PHE A 6 -7.54 -7.53 -59.72
CA PHE A 6 -8.37 -7.20 -58.57
C PHE A 6 -7.76 -6.00 -57.83
N ARG A 7 -8.36 -4.82 -57.97
CA ARG A 7 -8.02 -3.62 -57.21
C ARG A 7 -8.63 -3.72 -55.81
N VAL A 8 -7.86 -4.19 -54.84
CA VAL A 8 -8.25 -4.20 -53.42
C VAL A 8 -8.45 -2.75 -52.96
N LYS A 9 -9.69 -2.39 -52.61
CA LYS A 9 -10.05 -1.05 -52.15
C LYS A 9 -9.47 -0.84 -50.75
N GLY A 10 -8.45 0.02 -50.64
CA GLY A 10 -7.78 0.34 -49.38
C GLY A 10 -8.72 0.91 -48.33
N MET A 11 -8.52 0.52 -47.07
CA MET A 11 -9.39 0.87 -45.95
C MET A 11 -9.30 2.36 -45.57
N ASP A 12 -10.44 3.05 -45.51
CA ASP A 12 -10.57 4.49 -45.21
C ASP A 12 -9.99 4.88 -43.83
N ARG A 13 -9.41 6.08 -43.70
CA ARG A 13 -8.71 6.59 -42.51
C ARG A 13 -9.62 6.63 -41.28
N ARG A 14 -10.92 6.92 -41.46
CA ARG A 14 -11.93 6.85 -40.38
C ARG A 14 -12.19 5.42 -39.92
N ARG A 15 -12.20 4.45 -40.84
CA ARG A 15 -12.33 3.02 -40.52
C ARG A 15 -11.10 2.50 -39.77
N LYS A 16 -9.89 2.92 -40.14
CA LYS A 16 -8.65 2.59 -39.41
C LYS A 16 -8.70 3.10 -37.95
N LYS A 17 -9.08 4.35 -37.73
CA LYS A 17 -9.23 4.93 -36.37
C LYS A 17 -10.25 4.17 -35.53
N ARG A 18 -11.43 3.85 -36.10
CA ARG A 18 -12.47 3.07 -35.41
C ARG A 18 -11.99 1.65 -35.07
N ALA A 19 -11.29 0.99 -35.99
CA ALA A 19 -10.72 -0.34 -35.75
C ALA A 19 -9.72 -0.33 -34.58
N VAL A 20 -8.85 0.69 -34.51
CA VAL A 20 -7.91 0.84 -33.39
C VAL A 20 -8.63 1.03 -32.05
N VAL A 21 -9.67 1.87 -32.01
CA VAL A 21 -10.47 2.07 -30.78
C VAL A 21 -11.15 0.77 -30.34
N VAL A 22 -11.73 0.01 -31.27
CA VAL A 22 -12.35 -1.29 -30.98
C VAL A 22 -11.32 -2.28 -30.44
N ILE A 23 -10.11 -2.31 -31.01
CA ILE A 23 -9.02 -3.16 -30.51
C ILE A 23 -8.62 -2.76 -29.09
N ILE A 24 -8.45 -1.45 -28.80
CA ILE A 24 -8.11 -0.96 -27.46
C ILE A 24 -9.20 -1.34 -26.44
N ILE A 25 -10.48 -1.16 -26.79
CA ILE A 25 -11.61 -1.55 -25.93
C ILE A 25 -11.63 -3.07 -25.70
N ALA A 26 -11.40 -3.86 -26.74
CA ALA A 26 -11.39 -5.32 -26.64
C ALA A 26 -10.22 -5.83 -25.79
N VAL A 27 -9.02 -5.27 -25.97
CA VAL A 27 -7.82 -5.62 -25.19
C VAL A 27 -8.01 -5.25 -23.71
N THR A 28 -8.47 -4.03 -23.43
CA THR A 28 -8.72 -3.58 -22.05
C THR A 28 -9.81 -4.40 -21.36
N ALA A 29 -10.92 -4.71 -22.06
CA ALA A 29 -11.98 -5.57 -21.54
C ALA A 29 -11.51 -7.02 -21.31
N ALA A 30 -10.66 -7.58 -22.19
CA ALA A 30 -10.09 -8.91 -22.02
C ALA A 30 -9.14 -8.99 -20.82
N SER A 31 -8.31 -7.97 -20.60
CA SER A 31 -7.44 -7.86 -19.42
C SER A 31 -8.22 -7.82 -18.09
N LEU A 32 -9.44 -7.27 -18.09
CA LEU A 32 -10.30 -7.23 -16.90
C LEU A 32 -11.01 -8.57 -16.61
N LYS A 33 -11.14 -9.46 -17.61
CA LYS A 33 -11.92 -10.71 -17.50
C LYS A 33 -11.20 -11.81 -16.71
N ASN A 34 -9.88 -11.73 -16.57
CA ASN A 34 -9.05 -12.71 -15.85
C ASN A 34 -8.93 -12.48 -14.33
N ARG A 35 -9.93 -11.88 -13.68
CA ARG A 35 -9.95 -11.81 -12.21
C ARG A 35 -10.51 -13.10 -11.65
N CYS A 36 -9.64 -14.00 -11.19
CA CYS A 36 -10.03 -15.16 -10.40
C CYS A 36 -10.96 -14.72 -9.27
N LYS A 37 -12.15 -15.33 -9.17
CA LYS A 37 -13.08 -15.08 -8.07
C LYS A 37 -12.35 -15.31 -6.75
N ARG A 38 -12.36 -14.30 -5.88
CA ARG A 38 -11.65 -14.35 -4.60
C ARG A 38 -12.28 -15.45 -3.74
N LYS A 39 -11.55 -16.55 -3.51
CA LYS A 39 -12.02 -17.68 -2.67
C LYS A 39 -12.20 -17.29 -1.19
N ARG A 40 -11.47 -16.27 -0.73
CA ARG A 40 -11.47 -15.83 0.68
C ARG A 40 -11.27 -14.33 0.79
N TRP A 41 -12.14 -13.62 1.53
CA TRP A 41 -12.07 -12.15 1.68
C TRP A 41 -10.79 -11.66 2.36
N THR A 42 -10.27 -12.31 3.40
CA THR A 42 -8.96 -11.98 3.99
C THR A 42 -8.36 -13.22 4.67
N LYS A 43 -7.04 -13.24 4.87
CA LYS A 43 -6.41 -14.30 5.68
C LYS A 43 -6.76 -14.07 7.15
N GLU A 44 -7.03 -15.13 7.90
CA GLU A 44 -7.43 -15.02 9.31
C GLU A 44 -6.37 -14.37 10.20
N TRP A 45 -5.09 -14.67 9.97
CA TRP A 45 -4.00 -14.04 10.73
C TRP A 45 -3.92 -12.52 10.51
N LEU A 46 -4.38 -12.00 9.36
CA LEU A 46 -4.46 -10.55 9.11
C LEU A 46 -5.59 -9.88 9.91
N LEU A 47 -6.51 -10.64 10.51
CA LEU A 47 -7.52 -10.12 11.43
C LEU A 47 -7.01 -10.09 12.88
N LYS A 48 -5.90 -10.79 13.15
CA LYS A 48 -5.27 -10.90 14.48
C LYS A 48 -4.13 -9.88 14.61
N THR A 49 -4.35 -8.64 14.14
CA THR A 49 -3.38 -7.55 14.28
C THR A 49 -3.09 -7.29 15.75
N ASP A 50 -4.12 -7.29 16.60
CA ASP A 50 -3.91 -7.14 18.04
C ASP A 50 -2.91 -8.18 18.56
N GLN A 51 -3.02 -9.46 18.20
CA GLN A 51 -2.18 -10.51 18.80
C GLN A 51 -0.72 -10.52 18.34
N TYR A 52 -0.45 -10.26 17.06
CA TYR A 52 0.85 -10.57 16.46
C TYR A 52 1.62 -9.35 15.95
N THR A 53 1.10 -8.14 16.12
CA THR A 53 1.77 -6.93 15.64
C THR A 53 3.01 -6.64 16.47
N HIS A 54 4.12 -6.33 15.79
CA HIS A 54 5.38 -5.89 16.40
C HIS A 54 5.24 -4.76 17.45
N LEU A 55 4.18 -3.95 17.39
CA LEU A 55 3.88 -2.94 18.40
C LEU A 55 3.75 -3.52 19.80
N LYS A 56 3.20 -4.74 19.98
CA LYS A 56 3.13 -5.36 21.32
C LYS A 56 4.50 -5.57 21.94
N LEU A 57 5.46 -6.06 21.15
CA LEU A 57 6.84 -6.18 21.59
C LEU A 57 7.46 -4.81 21.89
N LEU A 58 7.16 -3.80 21.08
CA LEU A 58 7.66 -2.44 21.33
C LEU A 58 7.05 -1.80 22.58
N THR A 59 5.80 -2.12 22.92
CA THR A 59 5.19 -1.74 24.20
C THR A 59 5.95 -2.36 25.35
N GLU A 60 6.25 -3.66 25.29
CA GLU A 60 7.05 -4.33 26.33
C GLU A 60 8.45 -3.68 26.47
N ILE A 61 9.15 -3.42 25.37
CA ILE A 61 10.45 -2.74 25.35
C ILE A 61 10.37 -1.34 25.99
N ARG A 62 9.30 -0.59 25.69
CA ARG A 62 9.05 0.73 26.31
C ARG A 62 8.81 0.60 27.82
N ASP A 63 7.98 -0.37 28.22
CA ASP A 63 7.63 -0.59 29.63
C ASP A 63 8.83 -1.03 30.48
N THR A 64 9.74 -1.83 29.90
CA THR A 64 11.00 -2.24 30.54
C THR A 64 12.12 -1.20 30.43
N LYS A 65 11.90 -0.09 29.72
CA LYS A 65 12.86 1.01 29.49
C LYS A 65 14.15 0.58 28.77
N GLU A 66 14.04 -0.35 27.83
CA GLU A 66 15.15 -0.79 27.00
C GLU A 66 15.34 0.18 25.81
N GLU A 67 15.82 1.40 26.12
CA GLU A 67 15.92 2.50 25.15
C GLU A 67 16.80 2.17 23.94
N GLU A 68 17.89 1.41 24.13
CA GLU A 68 18.80 1.01 23.06
C GLU A 68 18.11 0.11 22.02
N ASP A 69 17.29 -0.84 22.48
CA ASP A 69 16.55 -1.73 21.60
C ASP A 69 15.46 -0.99 20.83
N TYR A 70 14.76 -0.07 21.50
CA TYR A 70 13.78 0.80 20.85
C TYR A 70 14.44 1.67 19.77
N ALA A 71 15.56 2.31 20.12
CA ALA A 71 16.35 3.13 19.21
C ALA A 71 16.91 2.31 18.05
N ASN A 72 17.36 1.07 18.28
CA ASN A 72 17.79 0.18 17.21
C ASN A 72 16.64 -0.19 16.26
N TYR A 73 15.42 -0.35 16.79
CA TYR A 73 14.26 -0.70 16.00
C TYR A 73 13.84 0.39 15.01
N PHE A 74 13.72 1.64 15.48
CA PHE A 74 13.23 2.79 14.69
C PHE A 74 14.31 3.77 14.24
N ARG A 75 15.55 3.63 14.70
CA ARG A 75 16.64 4.62 14.56
C ARG A 75 16.33 5.97 15.24
N MET A 76 15.49 5.96 16.27
CA MET A 76 15.11 7.14 17.07
C MET A 76 14.63 6.73 18.47
N GLN A 77 14.70 7.65 19.43
CA GLN A 77 14.16 7.46 20.78
C GLN A 77 12.62 7.43 20.76
N ASP A 78 12.04 6.86 21.81
CA ASP A 78 10.59 6.78 22.04
C ASP A 78 9.93 8.16 22.09
N ALA A 79 10.54 9.12 22.78
CA ALA A 79 10.05 10.50 22.84
C ALA A 79 9.98 11.16 21.45
N CYS A 80 10.96 10.90 20.57
CA CYS A 80 10.93 11.39 19.20
C CYS A 80 9.81 10.75 18.39
N PHE A 81 9.57 9.45 18.58
CA PHE A 81 8.47 8.75 17.92
C PHE A 81 7.13 9.32 18.35
N ASP A 82 6.92 9.57 19.64
CA ASP A 82 5.65 10.09 20.16
C ASP A 82 5.39 11.51 19.67
N HIS A 83 6.42 12.36 19.62
CA HIS A 83 6.33 13.69 19.02
C HIS A 83 5.95 13.63 17.53
N LEU A 84 6.64 12.77 16.75
CA LEU A 84 6.31 12.56 15.34
C LEU A 84 4.89 12.05 15.17
N LEU A 85 4.46 11.13 16.02
CA LEU A 85 3.10 10.58 16.00
C LEU A 85 2.08 11.68 16.21
N GLU A 86 2.25 12.55 17.21
CA GLU A 86 1.34 13.65 17.49
C GLU A 86 1.17 14.58 16.27
N MET A 87 2.28 14.92 15.60
CA MET A 87 2.27 15.74 14.38
C MET A 87 1.50 15.10 13.22
N VAL A 88 1.70 13.80 12.97
CA VAL A 88 1.12 13.12 11.79
C VAL A 88 -0.27 12.52 12.04
N LYS A 89 -0.63 12.25 13.30
CA LYS A 89 -1.90 11.65 13.72
C LYS A 89 -3.14 12.29 13.07
N PRO A 90 -3.29 13.63 12.97
CA PRO A 90 -4.46 14.22 12.33
C PRO A 90 -4.58 13.89 10.83
N TYR A 91 -3.47 13.61 10.16
CA TYR A 91 -3.44 13.30 8.73
C TYR A 91 -3.55 11.79 8.44
N LEU A 92 -3.17 10.94 9.40
CA LEU A 92 -3.14 9.48 9.23
C LEU A 92 -4.36 8.75 9.81
N THR A 93 -5.10 9.39 10.71
CA THR A 93 -6.27 8.78 11.35
C THR A 93 -7.38 8.58 10.32
N LYS A 94 -7.91 7.35 10.25
CA LYS A 94 -9.03 6.97 9.36
C LYS A 94 -10.15 6.41 10.23
N GLN A 95 -11.39 6.52 9.74
CA GLN A 95 -12.57 5.99 10.44
C GLN A 95 -12.64 4.47 10.32
N ASP A 96 -13.08 3.82 11.39
CA ASP A 96 -13.40 2.41 11.40
C ASP A 96 -14.59 2.11 10.48
N THR A 97 -14.63 0.88 9.97
CA THR A 97 -15.76 0.39 9.16
C THR A 97 -16.42 -0.78 9.87
N ILE A 98 -17.69 -1.06 9.53
CA ILE A 98 -18.44 -2.21 10.10
C ILE A 98 -17.70 -3.54 9.92
N MET A 99 -16.94 -3.70 8.83
CA MET A 99 -16.27 -4.96 8.51
C MET A 99 -14.87 -5.10 9.11
N ARG A 100 -14.19 -3.97 9.38
CA ARG A 100 -12.81 -3.98 9.86
C ARG A 100 -12.44 -2.63 10.48
N ASN A 101 -11.69 -2.70 11.58
CA ASN A 101 -11.05 -1.55 12.18
C ASN A 101 -10.02 -0.95 11.21
N ALA A 102 -9.94 0.36 11.19
CA ALA A 102 -8.92 1.10 10.48
C ALA A 102 -7.56 0.81 11.11
N ILE A 103 -6.53 0.76 10.26
CA ILE A 103 -5.14 0.72 10.73
C ILE A 103 -4.86 2.06 11.42
N SER A 104 -4.39 1.99 12.66
CA SER A 104 -4.18 3.17 13.50
C SER A 104 -3.08 4.07 12.92
N ALA A 105 -3.03 5.33 13.35
CA ALA A 105 -1.95 6.25 12.95
C ALA A 105 -0.58 5.74 13.44
N GLU A 106 -0.54 5.18 14.65
CA GLU A 106 0.66 4.58 15.24
C GLU A 106 1.15 3.38 14.42
N GLU A 107 0.25 2.47 14.06
CA GLU A 107 0.57 1.31 13.22
C GLU A 107 1.14 1.73 11.86
N LYS A 108 0.55 2.75 11.21
CA LYS A 108 1.05 3.28 9.93
C LYS A 108 2.42 3.91 10.07
N LEU A 109 2.63 4.72 11.11
CA LEU A 109 3.90 5.38 11.37
C LEU A 109 4.98 4.33 11.66
N ALA A 110 4.72 3.38 12.55
CA ALA A 110 5.66 2.33 12.93
C ALA A 110 6.08 1.47 11.74
N VAL A 111 5.13 1.04 10.90
CA VAL A 111 5.44 0.30 9.67
C VAL A 111 6.32 1.10 8.73
N THR A 112 6.02 2.39 8.56
CA THR A 112 6.75 3.27 7.66
C THR A 112 8.17 3.50 8.16
N LEU A 113 8.35 3.85 9.42
CA LEU A 113 9.67 4.05 10.03
C LEU A 113 10.49 2.76 10.00
N ARG A 114 9.88 1.61 10.31
CA ARG A 114 10.58 0.32 10.20
C ARG A 114 11.02 0.01 8.77
N TYR A 115 10.20 0.33 7.78
CA TYR A 115 10.55 0.19 6.37
C TYR A 115 11.71 1.12 5.99
N LEU A 116 11.65 2.41 6.36
CA LEU A 116 12.70 3.39 6.07
C LEU A 116 14.03 3.05 6.77
N ALA A 117 13.98 2.57 8.00
CA ALA A 117 15.16 2.20 8.78
C ALA A 117 15.90 0.96 8.26
N THR A 118 15.19 0.03 7.60
CA THR A 118 15.75 -1.28 7.22
C THR A 118 15.80 -1.55 5.72
N GLY A 119 14.97 -0.88 4.91
CA GLY A 119 14.84 -1.16 3.48
C GLY A 119 14.29 -2.55 3.16
N ARG A 120 13.67 -3.26 4.12
CA ARG A 120 13.17 -4.63 3.92
C ARG A 120 12.15 -4.73 2.79
N ASN A 121 12.13 -5.90 2.13
CA ASN A 121 11.06 -6.24 1.20
C ASN A 121 9.71 -6.23 1.91
N ILE A 122 8.71 -5.57 1.32
CA ILE A 122 7.33 -5.51 1.84
C ILE A 122 6.74 -6.92 2.05
N GLN A 123 7.11 -7.90 1.22
CA GLN A 123 6.64 -9.28 1.37
C GLN A 123 7.11 -9.96 2.65
N ASP A 124 8.26 -9.54 3.15
CA ASP A 124 8.87 -10.04 4.37
C ASP A 124 8.36 -9.22 5.58
N LEU A 125 8.32 -7.89 5.43
CA LEU A 125 7.79 -6.97 6.44
C LEU A 125 6.34 -7.29 6.84
N LYS A 126 5.49 -7.74 5.90
CA LYS A 126 4.08 -8.07 6.14
C LYS A 126 3.84 -9.07 7.29
N LEU A 127 4.81 -9.95 7.55
CA LEU A 127 4.70 -10.98 8.57
C LEU A 127 4.98 -10.40 9.96
N SER A 128 5.88 -9.43 10.07
CA SER A 128 6.19 -8.74 11.34
C SER A 128 5.10 -7.74 11.74
N VAL A 129 4.47 -7.11 10.75
CA VAL A 129 3.55 -5.99 10.98
C VAL A 129 2.08 -6.38 10.84
N ILE A 130 1.80 -7.61 10.40
CA ILE A 130 0.44 -8.16 10.27
C ILE A 130 -0.48 -7.34 9.35
N MET A 131 0.11 -6.76 8.30
CA MET A 131 -0.62 -5.98 7.29
C MET A 131 -0.49 -6.61 5.91
N SER A 132 -1.46 -6.35 5.04
CA SER A 132 -1.32 -6.76 3.64
C SER A 132 -0.24 -5.92 2.93
N PRO A 133 0.47 -6.46 1.93
CA PRO A 133 1.46 -5.68 1.17
C PRO A 133 0.90 -4.37 0.60
N ALA A 134 -0.35 -4.39 0.11
CA ALA A 134 -1.01 -3.19 -0.39
C ALA A 134 -1.27 -2.16 0.71
N ALA A 135 -1.67 -2.61 1.91
CA ALA A 135 -1.86 -1.73 3.05
C ALA A 135 -0.53 -1.10 3.51
N ILE A 136 0.56 -1.86 3.50
CA ILE A 136 1.91 -1.36 3.82
C ILE A 136 2.33 -0.28 2.81
N SER A 137 2.21 -0.56 1.50
CA SER A 137 2.53 0.43 0.46
C SER A 137 1.74 1.72 0.64
N GLN A 138 0.43 1.60 0.90
CA GLN A 138 -0.40 2.78 1.13
C GLN A 138 -0.01 3.51 2.42
N ALA A 139 0.26 2.79 3.51
CA ALA A 139 0.67 3.38 4.78
C ALA A 139 1.98 4.17 4.63
N ILE A 140 2.96 3.63 3.91
CA ILE A 140 4.23 4.31 3.62
C ILE A 140 3.98 5.62 2.86
N MET A 141 3.19 5.56 1.79
CA MET A 141 2.89 6.75 0.99
C MET A 141 2.13 7.81 1.80
N ASP A 142 1.06 7.41 2.50
CA ASP A 142 0.24 8.30 3.33
C ASP A 142 1.10 8.95 4.43
N THR A 143 1.98 8.19 5.08
CA THR A 143 2.86 8.66 6.16
C THR A 143 3.94 9.61 5.66
N CYS A 144 4.62 9.28 4.57
CA CYS A 144 5.61 10.18 3.97
C CYS A 144 4.96 11.51 3.53
N GLN A 145 3.76 11.46 2.99
CA GLN A 145 3.01 12.66 2.62
C GLN A 145 2.58 13.47 3.85
N ALA A 146 2.12 12.80 4.92
CA ALA A 146 1.78 13.46 6.19
C ALA A 146 3.00 14.15 6.83
N LEU A 147 4.18 13.53 6.79
CA LEU A 147 5.42 14.12 7.30
C LEU A 147 5.78 15.41 6.53
N LEU A 148 5.67 15.39 5.20
CA LEU A 148 5.91 16.58 4.38
C LEU A 148 4.91 17.71 4.70
N TYR A 149 3.63 17.38 4.90
CA TYR A 149 2.64 18.38 5.27
C TYR A 149 2.81 18.93 6.68
N ALA A 150 3.23 18.09 7.64
CA ALA A 150 3.52 18.53 8.99
C ALA A 150 4.69 19.53 9.00
N GLN A 151 5.77 19.23 8.26
CA GLN A 151 6.95 20.09 8.17
C GLN A 151 6.67 21.47 7.54
N LEU A 152 5.74 21.56 6.58
CA LEU A 152 5.41 22.81 5.88
C LEU A 152 4.50 23.75 6.68
N LYS A 153 4.04 23.32 7.86
CA LYS A 153 3.10 24.07 8.70
C LYS A 153 3.78 24.75 9.89
N GLU A 154 5.04 24.40 10.16
CA GLU A 154 5.97 25.10 11.06
C GLU A 154 6.68 26.25 10.33
#